data_AF-A0A9Q9IQA0-F1
#
_entry.id   AF-A0A9Q9IQA0-F1
#
_cell.length_a   1.000
_cell.length_b   1.000
_cell.length_c   1.000
_cell.angle_alpha   90.00
_cell.angle_beta   90.00
_cell.angle_gamma   90.00
#
_symmetry.space_group_name_H-M   'P 1'
#
loop_
_entity.id
_entity.type
_entity.pdbx_description
1 polymer ?
#
loop_
_entity_poly.entity_id
_entity_poly.type
_entity_poly.pdbx_seq_one_letter_code
_entity_poly.pdbx_strand_id
1 'polypeptide(L)'
;MTLVAHRAGNALADLRAALDAGVDLVEADVRLHRGTLEMRHARAIGRQLLWEPWRDLNRRRDIPVPLLADVLTTAAGDSRLMLDLKGPFRAVAPLTAAVLRETAPDVPVTVCTRDWSMFAAFDGLPHIRRVYSAGSRRQLDQVRQLVRRQPVHGLSIRLDLLTADVVAELHEHTDLVMVWSVDTEAALARARSVGASGIISKNLPMLRGLAPAE
;
A
#
# COMPACT_ATOMS: atom_id res chain seq x y z
N MET A 1 -4.24 -14.00 9.06
CA MET A 1 -3.17 -13.41 8.23
C MET A 1 -3.84 -12.38 7.34
N THR A 2 -3.34 -11.15 7.31
CA THR A 2 -3.92 -10.06 6.51
C THR A 2 -3.64 -10.27 5.02
N LEU A 3 -4.67 -10.19 4.19
CA LEU A 3 -4.63 -10.34 2.74
C LEU A 3 -4.77 -8.98 2.07
N VAL A 4 -3.76 -8.57 1.30
CA VAL A 4 -3.76 -7.27 0.61
C VAL A 4 -3.70 -7.47 -0.89
N ALA A 5 -4.72 -6.96 -1.60
CA ALA A 5 -4.75 -6.93 -3.05
C ALA A 5 -3.86 -5.79 -3.57
N HIS A 6 -2.67 -6.17 -4.06
CA HIS A 6 -1.63 -5.25 -4.55
C HIS A 6 -2.08 -4.58 -5.85
N ARG A 7 -2.14 -3.25 -5.84
CA ARG A 7 -2.49 -2.37 -6.96
C ARG A 7 -3.89 -2.49 -7.50
N ALA A 8 -4.77 -3.26 -6.86
CA ALA A 8 -6.14 -3.40 -7.32
C ALA A 8 -6.90 -2.06 -7.22
N GLY A 9 -6.48 -1.14 -6.34
CA GLY A 9 -7.01 0.23 -6.31
C GLY A 9 -6.52 1.16 -7.42
N ASN A 10 -5.59 0.73 -8.28
CA ASN A 10 -5.12 1.54 -9.42
C ASN A 10 -6.11 1.53 -10.61
N ALA A 11 -7.15 0.68 -10.58
CA ALA A 11 -8.23 0.66 -11.54
C ALA A 11 -9.57 0.44 -10.82
N LEU A 12 -10.61 1.18 -11.21
CA LEU A 12 -11.89 1.15 -10.48
C LEU A 12 -12.59 -0.22 -10.54
N ALA A 13 -12.45 -0.94 -11.65
CA ALA A 13 -13.00 -2.29 -11.79
C ALA A 13 -12.28 -3.31 -10.89
N ASP A 14 -10.95 -3.24 -10.83
CA ASP A 14 -10.13 -4.12 -9.99
C ASP A 14 -10.35 -3.84 -8.50
N LEU A 15 -10.58 -2.59 -8.12
CA LEU A 15 -10.93 -2.19 -6.77
C LEU A 15 -12.19 -2.92 -6.31
N ARG A 16 -13.28 -2.85 -7.09
CA ARG A 16 -14.53 -3.56 -6.79
C ARG A 16 -14.30 -5.06 -6.70
N ALA A 17 -13.63 -5.63 -7.70
CA ALA A 17 -13.35 -7.07 -7.74
C ALA A 17 -12.50 -7.57 -6.56
N ALA A 18 -11.66 -6.71 -5.97
CA ALA A 18 -10.88 -7.01 -4.78
C ALA A 18 -11.71 -6.84 -3.49
N LEU A 19 -12.54 -5.81 -3.38
CA LEU A 19 -13.46 -5.65 -2.25
C LEU A 19 -14.45 -6.82 -2.16
N ASP A 20 -14.99 -7.25 -3.31
CA ASP A 20 -15.89 -8.41 -3.42
C ASP A 20 -15.16 -9.75 -3.16
N ALA A 21 -13.83 -9.78 -3.28
CA ALA A 21 -13.02 -10.95 -3.00
C ALA A 21 -12.79 -11.20 -1.49
N GLY A 22 -13.30 -10.33 -0.62
CA GLY A 22 -13.17 -10.47 0.83
C GLY A 22 -11.74 -10.26 1.36
N VAL A 23 -10.86 -9.60 0.60
CA VAL A 23 -9.51 -9.26 1.11
C VAL A 23 -9.60 -8.23 2.24
N ASP A 24 -8.62 -8.24 3.14
CA ASP A 24 -8.58 -7.33 4.29
C ASP A 24 -8.20 -5.91 3.89
N LEU A 25 -7.36 -5.75 2.86
CA LEU A 25 -6.98 -4.44 2.32
C LEU A 25 -6.85 -4.45 0.79
N VAL A 26 -7.13 -3.31 0.16
CA VAL A 26 -6.90 -3.06 -1.26
C VAL A 26 -5.89 -1.93 -1.41
N GLU A 27 -4.74 -2.22 -2.00
CA GLU A 27 -3.67 -1.22 -2.18
C GLU A 27 -3.84 -0.42 -3.47
N ALA A 28 -3.58 0.89 -3.37
CA ALA A 28 -3.54 1.83 -4.48
C ALA A 28 -2.29 2.72 -4.39
N ASP A 29 -1.54 2.83 -5.48
CA ASP A 29 -0.36 3.67 -5.58
C ASP A 29 -0.77 5.13 -5.84
N VAL A 30 -0.54 6.03 -4.89
CA VAL A 30 -0.84 7.46 -5.06
C VAL A 30 0.37 8.20 -5.62
N ARG A 31 0.21 8.84 -6.78
CA ARG A 31 1.22 9.71 -7.38
C ARG A 31 0.69 11.10 -7.65
N LEU A 32 1.50 12.10 -7.34
CA LEU A 32 1.23 13.48 -7.74
C LEU A 32 1.71 13.71 -9.18
N HIS A 33 0.84 14.25 -10.03
CA HIS A 33 1.18 14.70 -11.37
C HIS A 33 0.45 16.00 -11.69
N ARG A 34 1.23 17.08 -11.90
CA ARG A 34 0.70 18.40 -12.29
C ARG A 34 -0.47 18.87 -11.40
N GLY A 35 -0.34 18.68 -10.08
CA GLY A 35 -1.36 19.08 -9.10
C GLY A 35 -2.48 18.05 -8.86
N THR A 36 -2.52 16.97 -9.62
CA THR A 36 -3.56 15.93 -9.52
C THR A 36 -3.03 14.68 -8.84
N LEU A 37 -3.82 14.08 -7.93
CA LEU A 37 -3.53 12.80 -7.28
C LEU A 37 -4.07 11.64 -8.11
N GLU A 38 -3.17 10.88 -8.68
CA GLU A 38 -3.44 9.81 -9.63
C GLU A 38 -3.12 8.45 -9.04
N MET A 39 -3.99 7.47 -9.29
CA MET A 39 -3.85 6.09 -8.82
C MET A 39 -3.10 5.28 -9.87
N ARG A 40 -1.79 5.11 -9.70
CA ARG A 40 -0.94 4.35 -10.63
C ARG A 40 0.45 4.03 -10.10
N HIS A 41 0.93 2.84 -10.44
CA HIS A 41 2.33 2.48 -10.21
C HIS A 41 3.30 3.14 -11.20
N ALA A 42 2.94 3.22 -12.49
CA ALA A 42 3.79 3.74 -13.56
C ALA A 42 4.30 5.15 -13.23
N ARG A 43 5.49 5.53 -13.67
CA ARG A 43 6.09 6.87 -13.52
C ARG A 43 5.75 7.72 -14.74
N ALA A 44 5.56 9.02 -14.53
CA ALA A 44 5.38 9.94 -15.66
C ALA A 44 6.75 10.32 -16.25
N ILE A 45 6.86 10.26 -17.57
CA ILE A 45 8.00 10.82 -18.33
C ILE A 45 7.45 12.01 -19.12
N GLY A 46 7.79 13.21 -18.65
CA GLY A 46 7.18 14.43 -19.17
C GLY A 46 5.65 14.43 -19.01
N ARG A 47 4.95 14.98 -20.01
CA ARG A 47 3.49 15.17 -19.98
C ARG A 47 2.70 14.00 -20.58
N GLN A 48 3.31 13.27 -21.50
CA GLN A 48 2.58 12.44 -22.44
C GLN A 48 2.85 10.95 -22.28
N LEU A 49 3.82 10.56 -21.45
CA LEU A 49 4.27 9.18 -21.35
C LEU A 49 4.20 8.67 -19.92
N LEU A 50 3.80 7.41 -19.80
CA LEU A 50 3.83 6.62 -18.57
C LEU A 50 4.79 5.45 -18.79
N TRP A 51 5.69 5.25 -17.84
CA TRP A 51 6.68 4.19 -17.86
C TRP A 51 6.57 3.34 -16.60
N GLU A 52 6.39 2.04 -16.78
CA GLU A 52 6.48 1.08 -15.69
C GLU A 52 7.75 0.23 -15.85
N PRO A 53 8.57 0.09 -14.81
CA PRO A 53 9.76 -0.76 -14.88
C PRO A 53 9.38 -2.18 -15.32
N TRP A 54 10.14 -2.74 -16.27
CA TRP A 54 9.94 -4.08 -16.84
C TRP A 54 8.63 -4.25 -17.64
N ARG A 55 8.00 -3.13 -18.02
CA ARG A 55 6.82 -3.07 -18.89
C ARG A 55 7.02 -1.99 -19.95
N ASP A 56 5.98 -1.80 -20.75
CA ASP A 56 5.95 -0.87 -21.86
C ASP A 56 5.94 0.60 -21.47
N LEU A 57 6.51 1.40 -22.36
CA LEU A 57 6.31 2.83 -22.41
C LEU A 57 4.98 3.11 -23.10
N ASN A 58 4.05 3.72 -22.38
CA ASN A 58 2.70 3.95 -22.87
C ASN A 58 2.42 5.44 -23.04
N ARG A 59 1.60 5.80 -24.03
CA ARG A 59 1.07 7.16 -24.10
C ARG A 59 0.02 7.30 -23.02
N ARG A 60 0.12 8.38 -22.25
CA ARG A 60 -0.76 8.67 -21.13
C ARG A 60 -2.24 8.72 -21.53
N ARG A 61 -2.55 9.28 -22.70
CA ARG A 61 -3.92 9.39 -23.22
C ARG A 61 -4.59 8.04 -23.50
N ASP A 62 -3.80 6.98 -23.65
CA ASP A 62 -4.29 5.64 -23.99
C ASP A 62 -4.54 4.80 -22.73
N ILE A 63 -4.17 5.29 -21.54
CA ILE A 63 -4.38 4.61 -20.26
C ILE A 63 -5.37 5.41 -19.41
N PRO A 64 -6.53 4.84 -19.02
CA PRO A 64 -7.35 5.46 -18.00
C PRO A 64 -6.61 5.43 -16.65
N VAL A 65 -6.41 6.62 -16.06
CA VAL A 65 -5.75 6.76 -14.76
C VAL A 65 -6.77 7.35 -13.79
N PRO A 66 -7.31 6.54 -12.84
CA PRO A 66 -8.25 7.05 -11.84
C PRO A 66 -7.62 8.12 -10.96
N LEU A 67 -8.46 9.05 -10.50
CA LEU A 67 -8.08 10.02 -9.48
C LEU A 67 -8.35 9.46 -8.08
N LEU A 68 -7.70 10.02 -7.06
CA LEU A 68 -7.97 9.65 -5.67
C LEU A 68 -9.46 9.78 -5.33
N ALA A 69 -10.11 10.87 -5.77
CA ALA A 69 -11.54 11.10 -5.53
C ALA A 69 -12.42 10.02 -6.15
N ASP A 70 -12.09 9.53 -7.35
CA ASP A 70 -12.84 8.46 -8.02
C ASP A 70 -12.71 7.14 -7.24
N VAL A 71 -11.52 6.85 -6.74
CA VAL A 71 -11.27 5.66 -5.91
C VAL A 71 -12.00 5.74 -4.57
N LEU A 72 -11.97 6.89 -3.88
CA LEU A 72 -12.70 7.07 -2.63
C LEU A 72 -14.22 6.96 -2.83
N THR A 73 -14.74 7.54 -3.90
CA THR A 73 -16.15 7.41 -4.28
C THR A 73 -16.51 5.95 -4.57
N THR A 74 -15.64 5.24 -5.29
CA THR A 74 -15.85 3.82 -5.63
C THR A 74 -15.76 2.91 -4.40
N ALA A 75 -14.87 3.22 -3.45
CA ALA A 75 -14.77 2.52 -2.17
C ALA A 75 -15.98 2.79 -1.27
N ALA A 76 -16.74 3.86 -1.50
CA ALA A 76 -18.01 4.15 -0.82
C ALA A 76 -17.93 4.07 0.72
N GLY A 77 -16.84 4.57 1.30
CA GLY A 77 -16.60 4.56 2.76
C GLY A 77 -16.01 3.26 3.30
N ASP A 78 -15.62 2.32 2.44
CA ASP A 78 -14.94 1.09 2.86
C ASP A 78 -13.56 1.37 3.47
N SER A 79 -13.35 0.87 4.69
CA SER A 79 -12.11 1.09 5.46
C SER A 79 -10.93 0.22 5.01
N ARG A 80 -11.12 -0.65 4.02
CA ARG A 80 -10.11 -1.56 3.50
C ARG A 80 -9.13 -0.89 2.52
N LEU A 81 -9.28 0.40 2.24
CA LEU A 81 -8.35 1.09 1.35
C LEU A 81 -6.97 1.30 1.99
N MET A 82 -5.92 0.96 1.25
CA MET A 82 -4.53 1.19 1.59
C MET A 82 -3.85 2.06 0.52
N LEU A 83 -3.48 3.29 0.86
CA LEU A 83 -2.86 4.24 -0.05
C LEU A 83 -1.33 4.21 0.08
N ASP A 84 -0.62 3.76 -0.94
CA ASP A 84 0.85 3.77 -0.99
C ASP A 84 1.34 5.06 -1.66
N LEU A 85 1.90 5.98 -0.87
CA LEU A 85 2.36 7.28 -1.38
C LEU A 85 3.68 7.13 -2.13
N LYS A 86 3.65 7.47 -3.42
CA LYS A 86 4.79 7.33 -4.32
C LYS A 86 5.25 8.66 -4.90
N GLY A 87 6.51 8.65 -5.33
CA GLY A 87 7.10 9.69 -6.16
C GLY A 87 8.13 10.54 -5.43
N PRO A 88 8.82 11.43 -6.16
CA PRO A 88 9.88 12.26 -5.60
C PRO A 88 9.35 13.49 -4.83
N PHE A 89 8.09 13.87 -5.06
CA PHE A 89 7.50 15.07 -4.47
C PHE A 89 6.71 14.73 -3.22
N ARG A 90 7.20 15.19 -2.06
CA ARG A 90 6.53 15.02 -0.75
C ARG A 90 5.17 15.70 -0.66
N ALA A 91 4.87 16.65 -1.55
CA ALA A 91 3.57 17.31 -1.67
C ALA A 91 2.40 16.33 -1.92
N VAL A 92 2.66 15.10 -2.39
CA VAL A 92 1.64 14.05 -2.48
C VAL A 92 0.94 13.80 -1.14
N ALA A 93 1.67 13.88 -0.03
CA ALA A 93 1.15 13.58 1.30
C ALA A 93 0.16 14.64 1.84
N PRO A 94 0.50 15.94 1.92
CA PRO A 94 -0.45 16.96 2.36
C PRO A 94 -1.66 17.09 1.44
N LEU A 95 -1.50 16.90 0.12
CA LEU A 95 -2.64 16.88 -0.81
C LEU A 95 -3.55 15.66 -0.56
N THR A 96 -2.98 14.48 -0.33
CA THR A 96 -3.76 13.28 0.01
C THR A 96 -4.50 13.48 1.32
N ALA A 97 -3.84 14.01 2.35
CA ALA A 97 -4.47 14.31 3.64
C ALA A 97 -5.59 15.35 3.51
N ALA A 98 -5.45 16.37 2.65
CA ALA A 98 -6.51 17.33 2.39
C ALA A 98 -7.75 16.67 1.77
N VAL A 99 -7.57 15.83 0.74
CA VAL A 99 -8.68 15.09 0.12
C VAL A 99 -9.36 14.16 1.12
N LEU A 100 -8.59 13.43 1.94
CA LEU A 100 -9.18 12.54 2.96
C LEU A 100 -9.98 13.31 4.01
N ARG A 101 -9.51 14.48 4.47
CA ARG A 101 -10.28 15.33 5.40
C ARG A 101 -11.61 15.80 4.81
N GLU A 102 -11.64 16.09 3.51
CA GLU A 102 -12.84 16.61 2.85
C GLU A 102 -13.84 15.49 2.52
N THR A 103 -13.35 14.34 2.05
CA THR A 103 -14.18 13.31 1.41
C THR A 103 -14.37 12.06 2.27
N ALA A 104 -13.52 11.84 3.26
CA ALA A 104 -13.51 10.65 4.11
C ALA A 104 -13.08 10.97 5.57
N PRO A 105 -13.65 12.01 6.22
CA PRO A 105 -13.14 12.55 7.50
C PRO A 105 -13.12 11.56 8.66
N ASP A 106 -13.98 10.54 8.62
CA ASP A 106 -14.15 9.55 9.70
C ASP A 106 -13.92 8.11 9.23
N VAL A 107 -13.52 7.91 7.97
CA VAL A 107 -13.29 6.57 7.41
C VAL A 107 -11.85 6.18 7.73
N PRO A 108 -11.60 5.06 8.44
CA PRO A 108 -10.25 4.59 8.63
C PRO A 108 -9.59 4.25 7.28
N VAL A 109 -8.46 4.86 6.99
CA VAL A 109 -7.68 4.60 5.77
C VAL A 109 -6.26 4.23 6.17
N THR A 110 -5.73 3.19 5.55
CA THR A 110 -4.34 2.81 5.73
C THR A 110 -3.47 3.62 4.79
N VAL A 111 -2.44 4.29 5.30
CA VAL A 111 -1.46 5.03 4.49
C VAL A 111 -0.11 4.37 4.65
N CYS A 112 0.50 4.02 3.53
CA CYS A 112 1.78 3.36 3.44
C CYS A 112 2.76 4.25 2.67
N THR A 113 4.03 4.28 3.08
CA THR A 113 5.07 4.96 2.30
C THR A 113 6.46 4.49 2.68
N ARG A 114 7.39 4.61 1.73
CA ARG A 114 8.82 4.44 1.94
C ARG A 114 9.54 5.72 2.37
N ASP A 115 8.92 6.89 2.22
CA ASP A 115 9.43 8.17 2.72
C ASP A 115 8.62 8.58 3.96
N TRP A 116 9.05 8.11 5.12
CA TRP A 116 8.27 8.22 6.36
C TRP A 116 8.09 9.65 6.87
N SER A 117 8.87 10.61 6.36
CA SER A 117 8.67 12.04 6.64
C SER A 117 7.30 12.54 6.14
N MET A 118 6.70 11.86 5.17
CA MET A 118 5.37 12.16 4.66
C MET A 118 4.26 11.95 5.72
N PHE A 119 4.50 11.15 6.77
CA PHE A 119 3.49 10.90 7.79
C PHE A 119 3.09 12.14 8.59
N ALA A 120 3.97 13.15 8.67
CA ALA A 120 3.65 14.43 9.34
C ALA A 120 2.42 15.13 8.73
N ALA A 121 2.13 14.90 7.44
CA ALA A 121 0.94 15.45 6.77
C ALA A 121 -0.39 14.92 7.35
N PHE A 122 -0.33 13.76 8.03
CA PHE A 122 -1.47 13.08 8.62
C PHE A 122 -1.52 13.24 10.15
N ASP A 123 -0.69 14.13 10.72
CA ASP A 123 -0.80 14.48 12.14
C ASP A 123 -2.16 15.14 12.42
N GLY A 124 -2.79 14.75 13.54
CA GLY A 124 -4.16 15.14 13.88
C GLY A 124 -5.27 14.35 13.18
N LEU A 125 -4.95 13.31 12.40
CA LEU A 125 -5.93 12.39 11.80
C LEU A 125 -5.89 11.02 12.47
N PRO A 126 -6.60 10.80 13.60
CA PRO A 126 -6.47 9.58 14.40
C PRO A 126 -7.00 8.32 13.70
N HIS A 127 -7.88 8.46 12.70
CA HIS A 127 -8.40 7.34 11.92
C HIS A 127 -7.39 6.82 10.86
N ILE A 128 -6.29 7.55 10.60
CA ILE A 128 -5.28 7.16 9.62
C ILE A 128 -4.31 6.15 10.23
N ARG A 129 -4.30 4.95 9.65
CA ARG A 129 -3.42 3.84 10.03
C ARG A 129 -2.10 3.97 9.27
N ARG A 130 -1.00 4.26 9.97
CA ARG A 130 0.33 4.51 9.37
C ARG A 130 1.12 3.21 9.24
N VAL A 131 1.42 2.79 8.01
CA VAL A 131 2.21 1.59 7.70
C VAL A 131 3.57 1.96 7.14
N TYR A 132 4.64 1.63 7.85
CA TYR A 132 6.00 1.96 7.43
C TYR A 132 6.51 0.95 6.40
N SER A 133 6.84 1.41 5.19
CA SER A 133 7.35 0.53 4.14
C SER A 133 8.87 0.53 4.07
N ALA A 134 9.46 -0.67 3.92
CA ALA A 134 10.90 -0.86 3.71
C ALA A 134 11.17 -1.76 2.50
N GLY A 135 11.94 -1.24 1.54
CA GLY A 135 12.31 -1.97 0.32
C GLY A 135 13.82 -2.15 0.13
N SER A 136 14.62 -1.94 1.17
CA SER A 136 16.08 -2.13 1.17
C SER A 136 16.58 -2.46 2.58
N ARG A 137 17.77 -3.08 2.69
CA ARG A 137 18.40 -3.38 4.00
C ARG A 137 18.54 -2.14 4.89
N ARG A 138 19.02 -1.04 4.32
CA ARG A 138 19.11 0.25 5.03
C ARG A 138 17.77 0.70 5.60
N GLN A 139 16.68 0.57 4.83
CA GLN A 139 15.35 0.93 5.33
C GLN A 139 14.86 -0.06 6.39
N LEU A 140 15.16 -1.35 6.27
CA LEU A 140 14.84 -2.34 7.31
C LEU A 140 15.55 -1.99 8.62
N ASP A 141 16.83 -1.66 8.58
CA ASP A 141 17.59 -1.26 9.77
C ASP A 141 16.99 0.00 10.42
N GLN A 142 16.58 0.97 9.59
CA GLN A 142 15.89 2.16 10.07
C GLN A 142 14.52 1.85 10.69
N VAL A 143 13.74 0.91 10.13
CA VAL A 143 12.46 0.47 10.72
C VAL A 143 12.70 -0.18 12.07
N ARG A 144 13.68 -1.09 12.15
CA ARG A 144 14.04 -1.76 13.41
C ARG A 144 14.42 -0.76 14.50
N GLN A 145 15.18 0.29 14.16
CA GLN A 145 15.48 1.36 15.11
C GLN A 145 14.26 2.21 15.48
N LEU A 146 13.31 2.41 14.56
CA LEU A 146 12.10 3.16 14.81
C LEU A 146 11.17 2.41 15.78
N VAL A 147 10.89 1.13 15.52
CA VAL A 147 9.92 0.35 16.31
C VAL A 147 10.38 0.12 17.75
N ARG A 148 11.70 0.04 17.98
CA ARG A 148 12.28 0.01 19.33
C ARG A 148 12.05 1.28 20.15
N ARG A 149 11.76 2.41 19.49
CA ARG A 149 11.47 3.68 20.16
C ARG A 149 9.98 3.87 20.42
N GLN A 150 9.13 3.29 19.59
CA GLN A 150 7.68 3.42 19.70
C GLN A 150 6.97 2.30 18.93
N PRO A 151 5.81 1.80 19.42
CA PRO A 151 4.94 0.95 18.64
C PRO A 151 4.49 1.62 17.35
N VAL A 152 4.21 0.80 16.33
CA VAL A 152 3.68 1.26 15.04
C VAL A 152 2.44 0.46 14.68
N HIS A 153 1.55 1.05 13.89
CA HIS A 153 0.34 0.35 13.48
C HIS A 153 0.64 -0.88 12.60
N GLY A 154 1.61 -0.77 11.68
CA GLY A 154 2.06 -1.90 10.89
C GLY A 154 3.26 -1.59 10.01
N LEU A 155 3.79 -2.65 9.41
CA LEU A 155 4.97 -2.63 8.54
C LEU A 155 4.66 -3.29 7.20
N SER A 156 5.29 -2.79 6.13
CA SER A 156 5.18 -3.35 4.78
C SER A 156 6.57 -3.54 4.16
N ILE A 157 7.11 -4.75 4.27
CA ILE A 157 8.54 -5.01 4.02
C ILE A 157 8.71 -5.96 2.84
N ARG A 158 9.75 -5.73 2.03
CA ARG A 158 10.09 -6.65 0.94
C ARG A 158 10.53 -8.01 1.49
N LEU A 159 9.94 -9.10 1.00
CA LEU A 159 10.07 -10.45 1.59
C LEU A 159 11.53 -10.97 1.65
N ASP A 160 12.35 -10.64 0.67
CA ASP A 160 13.77 -11.05 0.58
C ASP A 160 14.66 -10.46 1.68
N LEU A 161 14.16 -9.45 2.42
CA LEU A 161 14.88 -8.82 3.52
C LEU A 161 14.66 -9.53 4.86
N LEU A 162 13.73 -10.47 4.94
CA LEU A 162 13.24 -11.03 6.20
C LEU A 162 13.72 -12.46 6.47
N THR A 163 14.01 -12.70 7.75
CA THR A 163 14.18 -14.00 8.39
C THR A 163 13.15 -14.14 9.51
N ALA A 164 12.94 -15.36 10.01
CA ALA A 164 12.02 -15.61 11.13
C ALA A 164 12.38 -14.77 12.37
N ASP A 165 13.66 -14.69 12.73
CA ASP A 165 14.13 -13.90 13.88
C ASP A 165 13.83 -12.40 13.71
N VAL A 166 14.01 -11.87 12.49
CA VAL A 166 13.71 -10.46 12.22
C VAL A 166 12.22 -10.20 12.36
N VAL A 167 11.35 -11.09 11.88
CA VAL A 167 9.90 -10.91 12.02
C VAL A 167 9.45 -11.06 13.47
N ALA A 168 10.03 -12.01 14.21
CA ALA A 168 9.77 -12.15 15.65
C ALA A 168 10.13 -10.87 16.42
N GLU A 169 11.30 -10.27 16.15
CA GLU A 169 11.69 -8.98 16.72
C GLU A 169 10.68 -7.87 16.36
N LEU A 170 10.24 -7.81 15.10
CA LEU A 170 9.27 -6.79 14.68
C LEU A 170 7.90 -6.98 15.36
N HIS A 171 7.50 -8.23 15.62
CA HIS A 171 6.26 -8.55 16.32
C HIS A 171 6.24 -8.14 17.79
N GLU A 172 7.39 -7.87 18.41
CA GLU A 172 7.44 -7.26 19.74
C GLU A 172 6.86 -5.83 19.76
N HIS A 173 6.69 -5.21 18.59
CA HIS A 173 6.29 -3.80 18.45
C HIS A 173 5.06 -3.56 17.58
N THR A 174 4.55 -4.58 16.89
CA THR A 174 3.32 -4.50 16.08
C THR A 174 2.80 -5.90 15.73
N ASP A 175 1.49 -6.08 15.70
CA ASP A 175 0.88 -7.34 15.25
C ASP A 175 0.87 -7.48 13.71
N LEU A 176 1.16 -6.40 12.98
CA LEU A 176 0.99 -6.32 11.53
C LEU A 176 2.34 -6.15 10.79
N VAL A 177 2.93 -7.27 10.38
CA VAL A 177 4.09 -7.32 9.48
C VAL A 177 3.66 -7.91 8.15
N MET A 178 3.36 -7.02 7.20
CA MET A 178 2.99 -7.39 5.84
C MET A 178 4.22 -7.49 4.94
N VAL A 179 4.19 -8.44 4.01
CA VAL A 179 5.29 -8.67 3.07
C VAL A 179 4.87 -8.58 1.61
N TRP A 180 5.74 -8.02 0.78
CA TRP A 180 5.53 -7.89 -0.66
C TRP A 180 6.76 -8.32 -1.49
N SER A 181 6.59 -8.75 -2.75
CA SER A 181 5.33 -9.19 -3.38
C SER A 181 5.20 -10.71 -3.26
N VAL A 182 4.02 -11.21 -2.91
CA VAL A 182 3.73 -12.63 -2.68
C VAL A 182 2.80 -13.14 -3.76
N ASP A 183 3.31 -13.31 -4.97
CA ASP A 183 2.47 -13.61 -6.16
C ASP A 183 2.42 -15.11 -6.51
N THR A 184 3.21 -15.95 -5.82
CA THR A 184 3.36 -17.40 -6.08
C THR A 184 3.24 -18.22 -4.80
N GLU A 185 2.89 -19.50 -4.94
CA GLU A 185 2.85 -20.46 -3.82
C GLU A 185 4.19 -20.56 -3.08
N ALA A 186 5.31 -20.52 -3.81
CA ALA A 186 6.64 -20.53 -3.19
C ALA A 186 6.90 -19.28 -2.35
N ALA A 187 6.47 -18.10 -2.82
CA ALA A 187 6.57 -16.86 -2.05
C ALA A 187 5.62 -16.88 -0.84
N LEU A 188 4.42 -17.48 -0.98
CA LEU A 188 3.47 -17.64 0.12
C LEU A 188 4.02 -18.56 1.21
N ALA A 189 4.57 -19.71 0.82
CA ALA A 189 5.26 -20.62 1.74
C ALA A 189 6.43 -19.92 2.44
N ARG A 190 7.22 -19.12 1.70
CA ARG A 190 8.29 -18.31 2.29
C ARG A 190 7.76 -17.29 3.29
N ALA A 191 6.72 -16.54 2.96
CA ALA A 191 6.09 -15.55 3.85
C ALA A 191 5.62 -16.20 5.15
N ARG A 192 4.97 -17.37 5.07
CA ARG A 192 4.57 -18.16 6.25
C ARG A 192 5.77 -18.64 7.06
N SER A 193 6.82 -19.13 6.40
CA SER A 193 8.01 -19.67 7.08
C SER A 193 8.80 -18.62 7.87
N VAL A 194 8.77 -17.36 7.44
CA VAL A 194 9.38 -16.25 8.20
C VAL A 194 8.42 -15.67 9.23
N GLY A 195 7.18 -16.17 9.33
CA GLY A 195 6.20 -15.74 10.31
C GLY A 195 5.48 -14.43 9.97
N ALA A 196 5.44 -13.98 8.71
CA ALA A 196 4.75 -12.75 8.34
C ALA A 196 3.25 -12.82 8.68
N SER A 197 2.68 -11.76 9.24
CA SER A 197 1.26 -11.71 9.61
C SER A 197 0.35 -11.19 8.50
N GLY A 198 0.90 -10.67 7.40
CA GLY A 198 0.14 -10.35 6.19
C GLY A 198 0.93 -10.47 4.89
N ILE A 199 0.21 -10.61 3.78
CA ILE A 199 0.78 -10.72 2.43
C ILE A 199 0.17 -9.68 1.49
N ILE A 200 0.98 -9.14 0.60
CA ILE A 200 0.57 -8.22 -0.46
C ILE A 200 0.83 -8.90 -1.81
N SER A 201 -0.24 -9.16 -2.55
CA SER A 201 -0.22 -9.99 -3.76
C SER A 201 -1.03 -9.39 -4.90
N LYS A 202 -0.54 -9.55 -6.12
CA LYS A 202 -1.29 -9.28 -7.36
C LYS A 202 -2.15 -10.48 -7.77
N ASN A 203 -1.93 -11.66 -7.17
CA ASN A 203 -2.64 -12.87 -7.50
C ASN A 203 -3.98 -12.94 -6.75
N LEU A 204 -4.99 -12.23 -7.27
CA LEU A 204 -6.31 -12.18 -6.66
C LEU A 204 -6.99 -13.56 -6.49
N PRO A 205 -6.89 -14.50 -7.46
CA PRO A 205 -7.39 -15.86 -7.25
C PRO A 205 -6.78 -16.57 -6.03
N MET A 206 -5.46 -16.43 -5.83
CA MET A 206 -4.79 -16.98 -4.63
C MET A 206 -5.30 -16.30 -3.36
N LEU A 207 -5.48 -14.98 -3.36
CA LEU A 207 -6.04 -14.26 -2.20
C LEU A 207 -7.46 -14.73 -1.87
N ARG A 208 -8.33 -14.91 -2.88
CA ARG A 208 -9.70 -15.45 -2.68
C ARG A 208 -9.69 -16.84 -2.05
N GLY A 209 -8.78 -17.71 -2.48
CA GLY A 209 -8.65 -19.05 -1.89
C GLY A 209 -8.14 -19.06 -0.45
N LEU A 210 -7.59 -17.94 0.04
CA LEU A 210 -7.11 -17.76 1.40
C LEU A 210 -8.08 -16.97 2.29
N ALA A 211 -8.99 -16.21 1.69
CA ALA A 211 -10.01 -15.48 2.42
C ALA A 211 -10.94 -16.47 3.14
N PRO A 212 -11.39 -16.15 4.37
CA PRO A 212 -12.40 -16.98 5.02
C PRO A 212 -13.64 -17.06 4.13
N ALA A 213 -14.23 -18.26 4.03
CA ALA A 213 -15.57 -18.38 3.46
C ALA A 213 -16.55 -17.65 4.38
N GLU A 214 -17.37 -16.75 3.80
CA GLU A 214 -18.48 -16.12 4.50
C GLU A 214 -19.52 -17.15 4.96
#